data_AF-A0A821RDB1-F1
#
_entry.id   AF-A0A821RDB1-F1
#
_cell.length_a   1.000
_cell.length_b   1.000
_cell.length_c   1.000
_cell.angle_alpha   90.00
_cell.angle_beta   90.00
_cell.angle_gamma   90.00
#
_symmetry.space_group_name_H-M   'P 1'
#
loop_
_entity.id
_entity.type
_entity.pdbx_description
1 polymer ?
#
loop_
_entity_poly.entity_id
_entity_poly.type
_entity_poly.pdbx_seq_one_letter_code
_entity_poly.pdbx_strand_id
1 'polypeptide(L)'
;MNNSEFSFIAKSLSEAECLQLVPSLYTNTYEFPKTKIIQTKKPCLQLLLEWSNEKDSLSKTHEFLAHRLRQIGRKDLAKWLGGVVFYRLAKDVNDTLLQKPFRENITQCTHNDNKDNDDINDGAWNSLDSVLCAVFIVLAASLLVICCRTFWLFILTETKVINEENNLVERNVDSEDY
;
A
#
# COMPACT_ATOMS: atom_id res chain seq x y z
N MET A 1 -8.20 -17.86 6.23
CA MET A 1 -7.97 -18.75 5.06
C MET A 1 -8.50 -20.13 5.39
N ASN A 2 -8.92 -20.89 4.39
CA ASN A 2 -9.46 -22.24 4.56
C ASN A 2 -8.43 -23.31 4.20
N ASN A 3 -8.54 -24.51 4.77
CA ASN A 3 -7.63 -25.64 4.49
C ASN A 3 -7.62 -26.02 3.00
N SER A 4 -8.72 -25.78 2.28
CA SER A 4 -8.82 -25.98 0.83
C SER A 4 -7.97 -24.99 0.03
N GLU A 5 -7.75 -23.77 0.52
CA GLU A 5 -6.93 -22.76 -0.16
C GLU A 5 -5.44 -23.10 -0.02
N PHE A 6 -5.03 -23.52 1.17
CA PHE A 6 -3.67 -23.98 1.40
C PHE A 6 -3.35 -25.23 0.58
N SER A 7 -4.28 -26.17 0.43
CA SER A 7 -4.06 -27.36 -0.40
C SER A 7 -3.93 -27.02 -1.89
N PHE A 8 -4.69 -26.04 -2.38
CA PHE A 8 -4.58 -25.55 -3.74
C PHE A 8 -3.22 -24.85 -3.98
N ILE A 9 -2.81 -23.96 -3.09
CA ILE A 9 -1.52 -23.27 -3.15
C ILE A 9 -0.37 -24.29 -3.09
N ALA A 10 -0.42 -25.23 -2.15
CA ALA A 10 0.61 -26.25 -1.98
C ALA A 10 0.77 -27.17 -3.20
N LYS A 11 -0.33 -27.51 -3.89
CA LYS A 11 -0.28 -28.30 -5.14
C LYS A 11 0.22 -27.51 -6.33
N SER A 12 0.02 -26.19 -6.31
CA SER A 12 0.37 -25.32 -7.43
C SER A 12 1.81 -24.83 -7.37
N LEU A 13 2.46 -24.93 -6.21
CA LEU A 13 3.88 -24.64 -6.00
C LEU A 13 4.73 -25.89 -6.30
N SER A 14 5.85 -25.70 -6.98
CA SER A 14 6.91 -26.70 -7.04
C SER A 14 7.59 -26.86 -5.67
N GLU A 15 8.28 -27.98 -5.46
CA GLU A 15 9.01 -28.26 -4.23
C GLU A 15 10.05 -27.17 -3.92
N ALA A 16 10.80 -26.73 -4.94
CA ALA A 16 11.78 -25.66 -4.81
C ALA A 16 11.15 -24.32 -4.42
N GLU A 17 10.03 -23.94 -5.04
CA GLU A 17 9.30 -22.72 -4.71
C GLU A 17 8.74 -22.76 -3.29
N CYS A 18 8.24 -23.91 -2.84
CA CYS A 18 7.73 -24.04 -1.49
C CYS A 18 8.84 -23.94 -0.43
N LEU A 19 9.99 -24.57 -0.68
CA LEU A 19 11.17 -24.46 0.19
C LEU A 19 11.73 -23.03 0.25
N GLN A 20 11.46 -22.21 -0.77
CA GLN A 20 11.78 -20.79 -0.78
C GLN A 20 10.71 -19.95 -0.05
N LEU A 21 9.44 -20.29 -0.24
CA LEU A 21 8.29 -19.58 0.32
C LEU A 21 8.20 -19.72 1.83
N VAL A 22 8.26 -20.95 2.36
CA VAL A 22 8.00 -21.24 3.78
C VAL A 22 8.94 -20.46 4.71
N PRO A 23 10.27 -20.44 4.51
CA PRO A 23 11.17 -19.65 5.35
C PRO A 23 10.87 -18.14 5.30
N SER A 24 10.45 -17.62 4.15
CA SER A 24 10.07 -16.21 3.99
C SER A 24 8.81 -15.85 4.80
N LEU A 25 7.94 -16.83 5.08
CA LEU A 25 6.74 -16.64 5.88
C LEU A 25 7.01 -16.51 7.39
N TYR A 26 8.12 -17.09 7.87
CA TYR A 26 8.57 -16.96 9.27
C TYR A 26 9.49 -15.76 9.51
N THR A 27 9.91 -15.08 8.44
CA THR A 27 10.78 -13.91 8.55
C THR A 27 9.91 -12.65 8.51
N ASN A 28 9.81 -11.93 9.63
CA ASN A 28 9.04 -10.67 9.73
C ASN A 28 9.72 -9.47 9.03
N THR A 29 10.81 -9.68 8.30
CA THR A 29 11.51 -8.62 7.57
C THR A 29 10.83 -8.34 6.23
N TYR A 30 10.73 -7.07 5.84
CA TYR A 30 10.20 -6.68 4.52
C TYR A 30 11.00 -7.34 3.37
N GLU A 31 12.32 -7.44 3.55
CA GLU A 31 13.21 -8.07 2.59
C GLU A 31 12.98 -9.58 2.49
N PHE A 32 13.03 -10.09 1.25
CA PHE A 32 12.99 -11.53 0.99
C PHE A 32 14.37 -12.13 1.31
N PRO A 33 14.48 -13.10 2.23
CA PRO A 33 15.77 -13.68 2.60
C PRO A 33 16.36 -14.43 1.39
N LYS A 34 17.55 -14.01 0.94
CA LYS A 34 18.17 -14.54 -0.28
C LYS A 34 18.71 -15.97 -0.16
N THR A 35 18.82 -16.55 1.05
CA THR A 35 19.74 -17.70 1.25
C THR A 35 19.40 -18.70 2.37
N LYS A 36 18.14 -18.84 2.83
CA LYS A 36 17.78 -19.96 3.74
C LYS A 36 16.82 -20.93 3.08
N ILE A 37 17.35 -21.79 2.21
CA ILE A 37 16.65 -23.02 1.82
C ILE A 37 16.77 -23.97 3.01
N ILE A 38 15.72 -24.06 3.82
CA ILE A 38 15.67 -25.05 4.90
C ILE A 38 15.29 -26.37 4.23
N GLN A 39 16.16 -27.37 4.28
CA GLN A 39 15.80 -28.72 3.83
C GLN A 39 14.80 -29.33 4.82
N THR A 40 13.51 -29.12 4.59
CA THR A 40 12.45 -29.73 5.39
C THR A 40 11.89 -30.95 4.67
N LYS A 41 11.87 -32.12 5.32
CA LYS A 41 11.19 -33.32 4.80
C LYS A 41 9.65 -33.26 4.88
N LYS A 42 9.08 -32.15 5.36
CA LYS A 42 7.64 -32.00 5.52
C LYS A 42 7.00 -31.57 4.18
N PRO A 43 5.79 -32.06 3.86
CA PRO A 43 5.07 -31.62 2.67
C PRO A 43 4.69 -30.14 2.79
N CYS A 44 4.71 -29.43 1.66
CA CYS A 44 4.44 -27.99 1.57
C CYS A 44 3.16 -27.58 2.30
N LEU A 45 2.09 -28.37 2.14
CA LEU A 45 0.81 -28.15 2.80
C LEU A 45 0.92 -28.13 4.33
N GLN A 46 1.68 -29.06 4.90
CA GLN A 46 1.85 -29.15 6.35
C GLN A 46 2.59 -27.93 6.89
N LEU A 47 3.61 -27.45 6.16
CA LEU A 47 4.36 -26.25 6.52
C LEU A 47 3.47 -24.99 6.49
N LEU A 48 2.62 -24.86 5.46
CA LEU A 48 1.68 -23.74 5.35
C LEU A 48 0.62 -23.75 6.47
N LEU A 49 0.13 -24.93 6.86
CA LEU A 49 -0.80 -25.09 7.97
C LEU A 49 -0.15 -24.82 9.33
N GLU A 50 1.10 -25.28 9.53
CA GLU A 50 1.87 -24.98 10.73
C GLU A 50 2.10 -23.47 10.87
N TRP A 51 2.46 -22.79 9.78
CA TRP A 51 2.56 -21.34 9.75
C TRP A 51 1.22 -20.69 10.11
N SER A 52 0.10 -21.10 9.53
CA SER A 52 -1.20 -20.47 9.81
C SER A 52 -1.70 -20.66 11.24
N ASN A 53 -1.31 -21.75 11.90
CA ASN A 53 -1.78 -22.12 13.24
C ASN A 53 -0.89 -21.59 14.39
N GLU A 54 0.29 -21.06 14.07
CA GLU A 54 1.21 -20.57 15.08
C GLU A 54 0.70 -19.24 15.69
N LYS A 55 0.90 -19.03 17.00
CA LYS A 55 0.22 -18.00 17.80
C LYS A 55 0.55 -16.54 17.46
N ASP A 56 1.63 -16.26 16.74
CA ASP A 56 1.99 -14.90 16.30
C ASP A 56 1.09 -14.43 15.15
N SER A 57 -0.02 -13.76 15.47
CA SER A 57 -1.08 -13.37 14.53
C SER A 57 -0.80 -12.12 13.70
N LEU A 58 0.20 -11.30 14.08
CA LEU A 58 0.41 -9.97 13.51
C LEU A 58 0.85 -9.96 12.04
N SER A 59 1.55 -11.01 11.58
CA SER A 59 2.02 -11.13 10.19
C SER A 59 1.34 -12.27 9.41
N LYS A 60 0.35 -12.95 10.00
CA LYS A 60 -0.30 -14.15 9.43
C LYS A 60 -1.57 -13.81 8.66
N THR A 61 -1.45 -12.85 7.75
CA THR A 61 -2.56 -12.44 6.88
C THR A 61 -2.46 -13.08 5.51
N HIS A 62 -3.59 -13.21 4.83
CA HIS A 62 -3.64 -13.63 3.43
C HIS A 62 -2.85 -12.65 2.54
N GLU A 63 -2.81 -11.37 2.90
CA GLU A 63 -2.02 -10.36 2.18
C GLU A 63 -0.52 -10.60 2.36
N PHE A 64 -0.05 -10.99 3.54
CA PHE A 64 1.35 -11.33 3.74
C PHE A 64 1.76 -12.55 2.90
N LEU A 65 0.91 -13.58 2.86
CA LEU A 65 1.13 -14.74 2.00
C LEU A 65 1.10 -14.36 0.51
N ALA A 66 0.12 -13.56 0.08
CA ALA A 66 0.03 -13.07 -1.29
C ALA A 66 1.27 -12.25 -1.68
N HIS A 67 1.76 -11.41 -0.76
CA HIS A 67 2.98 -10.64 -0.94
C HIS A 67 4.20 -11.54 -1.11
N ARG A 68 4.39 -12.56 -0.26
CA ARG A 68 5.49 -13.52 -0.40
C ARG A 68 5.39 -14.34 -1.70
N LEU A 69 4.18 -14.72 -2.12
CA LEU A 69 3.95 -15.37 -3.41
C LEU A 69 4.37 -14.47 -4.59
N ARG A 70 4.11 -13.16 -4.54
CA ARG A 70 4.60 -12.20 -5.54
C ARG A 70 6.13 -12.14 -5.56
N GLN A 71 6.78 -12.16 -4.40
CA GLN A 71 8.24 -12.09 -4.29
C GLN A 71 8.96 -13.32 -4.87
N ILE A 72 8.35 -14.51 -4.84
CA ILE A 72 8.88 -15.71 -5.51
C ILE A 72 8.47 -15.83 -6.99
N GLY A 73 7.81 -14.80 -7.55
CA GLY A 73 7.39 -14.78 -8.96
C GLY A 73 6.01 -15.39 -9.22
N ARG A 74 5.31 -15.90 -8.21
CA ARG A 74 3.97 -16.51 -8.31
C ARG A 74 2.84 -15.51 -8.17
N LYS A 75 2.82 -14.54 -9.09
CA LYS A 75 1.78 -13.50 -9.19
C LYS A 75 0.40 -14.07 -9.49
N ASP A 76 0.36 -15.20 -10.21
CA ASP A 76 -0.84 -15.99 -10.50
C ASP A 76 -1.55 -16.43 -9.21
N LEU A 77 -0.80 -17.07 -8.30
CA LEU A 77 -1.33 -17.55 -7.02
C LEU A 77 -1.69 -16.40 -6.08
N ALA A 78 -0.91 -15.32 -6.09
CA ALA A 78 -1.21 -14.12 -5.31
C ALA A 78 -2.52 -13.46 -5.77
N LYS A 79 -2.74 -13.34 -7.09
CA LYS A 79 -3.97 -12.78 -7.66
C LYS A 79 -5.18 -13.67 -7.36
N TRP A 80 -5.03 -14.99 -7.52
CA TRP A 80 -6.06 -15.95 -7.16
C TRP A 80 -6.44 -15.86 -5.68
N LEU A 81 -5.45 -15.82 -4.78
CA LEU A 81 -5.68 -15.74 -3.33
C LEU A 81 -6.43 -14.46 -2.95
N GLY A 82 -6.04 -13.32 -3.52
CA GLY A 82 -6.76 -12.05 -3.33
C GLY A 82 -8.20 -12.12 -3.82
N GLY A 83 -8.43 -12.70 -5.00
CA GLY A 83 -9.77 -12.88 -5.57
C GLY A 83 -10.69 -13.75 -4.70
N VAL A 84 -10.18 -14.86 -4.16
CA VAL A 84 -10.96 -15.75 -3.29
C VAL A 84 -11.34 -15.06 -1.98
N VAL A 85 -10.42 -14.30 -1.38
CA VAL A 85 -10.70 -13.55 -0.14
C VAL A 85 -11.73 -12.45 -0.40
N PHE A 86 -11.58 -11.69 -1.48
CA PHE A 86 -12.52 -10.65 -1.86
C PHE A 86 -13.91 -11.22 -2.16
N TYR A 87 -13.99 -12.32 -2.91
CA TYR A 87 -15.25 -13.01 -3.19
C TYR A 87 -15.97 -13.43 -1.91
N ARG A 88 -15.25 -13.96 -0.92
CA ARG A 88 -15.85 -14.32 0.37
C ARG A 88 -16.34 -13.11 1.14
N LEU A 89 -15.58 -12.02 1.16
CA LEU A 89 -16.02 -10.78 1.80
C LEU A 89 -17.27 -10.22 1.11
N ALA A 90 -17.28 -10.18 -0.22
CA ALA A 90 -18.43 -9.74 -0.99
C ALA A 90 -19.65 -10.63 -0.77
N LYS A 91 -19.46 -11.95 -0.70
CA LYS A 91 -20.52 -12.90 -0.39
C LYS A 91 -21.04 -12.72 1.03
N ASP A 92 -20.18 -12.55 2.03
CA ASP A 92 -20.56 -12.35 3.43
C ASP A 92 -21.32 -11.04 3.62
N VAL A 93 -20.88 -9.97 2.95
CA VAL A 93 -21.60 -8.69 2.89
C VAL A 93 -22.96 -8.89 2.23
N ASN A 94 -23.02 -9.54 1.07
CA ASN A 94 -24.26 -9.81 0.37
C ASN A 94 -25.22 -10.66 1.22
N ASP A 95 -24.74 -11.73 1.84
CA ASP A 95 -25.55 -12.61 2.69
C ASP A 95 -26.04 -11.87 3.95
N THR A 96 -25.21 -11.01 4.55
CA THR A 96 -25.57 -10.18 5.71
C THR A 96 -26.61 -9.11 5.34
N LEU A 97 -26.44 -8.45 4.19
CA LEU A 97 -27.34 -7.41 3.70
C LEU A 97 -28.66 -7.98 3.16
N LEU A 98 -28.65 -9.19 2.60
CA LEU A 98 -29.86 -9.87 2.14
C LEU A 98 -30.65 -10.52 3.29
N GLN A 99 -29.99 -10.99 4.35
CA GLN A 99 -30.68 -11.52 5.54
C GLN A 99 -31.24 -10.43 6.46
N LYS A 100 -30.64 -9.25 6.48
CA LYS A 100 -31.20 -8.04 7.11
C LYS A 100 -31.39 -6.99 6.03
N PRO A 101 -32.52 -6.99 5.30
CA PRO A 101 -32.75 -5.96 4.30
C PRO A 101 -32.73 -4.62 5.03
N PHE A 102 -31.68 -3.84 4.79
CA PHE A 102 -31.77 -2.41 4.96
C PHE A 102 -32.95 -2.00 4.09
N ARG A 103 -34.02 -1.56 4.76
CA ARG A 103 -35.18 -1.01 4.11
C ARG A 103 -34.71 0.16 3.24
N GLU A 104 -34.94 -0.04 1.95
CA GLU A 104 -35.12 0.94 0.89
C GLU A 104 -33.90 1.49 0.12
N ASN A 105 -33.97 1.20 -1.19
CA ASN A 105 -33.38 1.86 -2.35
C ASN A 105 -31.86 1.85 -2.50
N ILE A 106 -31.35 0.73 -3.03
CA ILE A 106 -30.18 0.80 -3.92
C ILE A 106 -30.60 0.28 -5.28
N THR A 107 -30.64 1.21 -6.22
CA THR A 107 -30.91 1.00 -7.63
C THR A 107 -30.03 -0.13 -8.17
N GLN A 108 -30.72 -1.10 -8.77
CA GLN A 108 -30.23 -2.28 -9.45
C GLN A 108 -29.02 -1.99 -10.37
N CYS A 109 -27.83 -2.50 -10.00
CA CYS A 109 -26.75 -2.70 -10.95
C CYS A 109 -26.87 -4.12 -11.53
N THR A 110 -27.51 -4.22 -12.69
CA THR A 110 -27.54 -5.44 -13.49
C THR A 110 -26.19 -5.56 -14.21
N HIS A 111 -25.32 -6.48 -13.78
CA HIS A 111 -24.12 -6.86 -14.55
C HIS A 111 -24.44 -8.15 -15.32
N ASN A 112 -24.68 -8.02 -16.62
CA ASN A 112 -24.69 -9.16 -17.53
C ASN A 112 -23.25 -9.62 -17.71
N ASP A 113 -22.93 -10.81 -17.22
CA ASP A 113 -21.74 -11.54 -17.61
C ASP A 113 -21.96 -12.13 -19.01
N ASN A 114 -21.39 -11.50 -20.02
CA ASN A 114 -21.00 -12.17 -21.25
C ASN A 114 -19.55 -11.81 -21.56
N LYS A 115 -18.72 -12.82 -21.27
CA LYS A 115 -17.42 -13.14 -21.83
C LYS A 115 -17.10 -12.44 -23.17
N ASP A 116 -16.05 -11.64 -23.17
CA ASP A 116 -15.12 -11.55 -24.29
C ASP A 116 -13.69 -11.39 -23.76
N ASN A 117 -12.79 -12.16 -24.36
CA ASN A 117 -11.36 -11.95 -24.24
C ASN A 117 -11.00 -10.75 -25.11
N ASP A 118 -10.38 -9.71 -24.55
CA ASP A 118 -9.21 -9.06 -25.15
C ASP A 118 -8.76 -7.86 -24.30
N ASP A 119 -7.45 -7.64 -24.37
CA ASP A 119 -6.68 -6.49 -23.92
C ASP A 119 -6.66 -6.09 -22.43
N ILE A 120 -5.56 -6.52 -21.80
CA ILE A 120 -4.81 -5.71 -20.84
C ILE A 120 -4.52 -4.36 -21.51
N ASN A 121 -5.32 -3.31 -21.26
CA ASN A 121 -4.86 -1.94 -20.97
C ASN A 121 -6.02 -0.91 -21.07
N ASP A 122 -6.76 -0.74 -19.98
CA ASP A 122 -7.72 0.35 -19.86
C ASP A 122 -7.82 0.77 -18.39
N GLY A 123 -6.83 1.55 -17.96
CA GLY A 123 -7.03 2.99 -17.77
C GLY A 123 -8.22 3.48 -16.95
N ALA A 124 -8.90 2.65 -16.18
CA ALA A 124 -9.91 3.07 -15.21
C ALA A 124 -9.20 3.63 -13.97
N TRP A 125 -8.59 4.82 -14.13
CA TRP A 125 -8.34 5.69 -13.00
C TRP A 125 -9.70 5.99 -12.38
N ASN A 126 -9.94 5.39 -11.22
CA ASN A 126 -11.23 5.49 -10.56
C ASN A 126 -11.48 6.96 -10.24
N SER A 127 -12.72 7.42 -10.32
CA SER A 127 -13.13 8.79 -9.97
C SER A 127 -12.60 9.26 -8.61
N LEU A 128 -12.34 8.32 -7.69
CA LEU A 128 -11.64 8.53 -6.41
C LEU A 128 -10.21 9.03 -6.56
N ASP A 129 -9.42 8.49 -7.48
CA ASP A 129 -8.03 8.89 -7.70
C ASP A 129 -7.95 10.31 -8.28
N SER A 130 -8.91 10.70 -9.12
CA SER A 130 -9.01 12.07 -9.63
C SER A 130 -9.35 13.07 -8.52
N VAL A 131 -10.26 12.71 -7.61
CA VAL A 131 -10.62 13.58 -6.48
C VAL A 131 -9.47 13.71 -5.49
N LEU A 132 -8.80 12.59 -5.17
CA LEU A 132 -7.61 12.59 -4.30
C LEU A 132 -6.49 13.43 -4.91
N CYS A 133 -6.21 13.28 -6.21
CA CYS A 133 -5.19 14.06 -6.90
C CYS A 133 -5.49 15.57 -6.85
N ALA A 134 -6.73 15.98 -7.11
CA ALA A 134 -7.13 17.38 -7.02
C ALA A 134 -6.91 17.97 -5.60
N VAL A 135 -7.26 17.21 -4.56
CA VAL A 135 -7.04 17.63 -3.16
C VAL A 135 -5.55 17.77 -2.86
N PHE A 136 -4.71 16.81 -3.30
CA PHE A 136 -3.27 16.88 -3.10
C PHE A 136 -2.64 18.08 -3.81
N ILE A 137 -3.08 18.42 -5.02
CA ILE A 137 -2.58 19.58 -5.75
C ILE A 137 -2.92 20.88 -5.01
N VAL A 138 -4.15 21.02 -4.52
CA VAL A 138 -4.58 22.20 -3.76
C VAL A 138 -3.78 22.34 -2.45
N LEU A 139 -3.56 21.24 -1.74
CA LEU A 139 -2.76 21.24 -0.52
C LEU A 139 -1.29 21.60 -0.81
N ALA A 140 -0.68 21.00 -1.84
CA ALA A 140 0.69 21.31 -2.23
C ALA A 140 0.84 22.79 -2.67
N ALA A 141 -0.08 23.31 -3.47
CA ALA A 141 -0.05 24.70 -3.90
C ALA A 141 -0.20 25.68 -2.74
N SER A 142 -1.11 25.39 -1.80
CA SER A 142 -1.28 26.24 -0.61
C SER A 142 -0.04 26.23 0.29
N LEU A 143 0.58 25.06 0.50
CA LEU A 143 1.85 24.95 1.23
C LEU A 143 2.97 25.73 0.53
N LEU A 144 3.08 25.65 -0.80
CA LEU A 144 4.07 26.42 -1.55
C LEU A 144 3.86 27.92 -1.40
N VAL A 145 2.63 28.41 -1.48
CA VAL A 145 2.33 29.84 -1.27
C VAL A 145 2.69 30.28 0.15
N ILE A 146 2.36 29.46 1.16
CA ILE A 146 2.71 29.75 2.55
C ILE A 146 4.24 29.78 2.72
N CYS A 147 4.96 28.78 2.21
CA CYS A 147 6.42 28.71 2.27
C CYS A 147 7.08 29.87 1.52
N CYS A 148 6.61 30.23 0.32
CA CYS A 148 7.12 31.38 -0.42
C CYS A 148 6.85 32.69 0.33
N ARG A 149 5.67 32.84 0.93
CA ARG A 149 5.32 34.03 1.71
C ARG A 149 6.17 34.14 2.97
N THR A 150 6.36 33.06 3.72
CA THR A 150 7.20 33.07 4.93
C THR A 150 8.66 33.30 4.57
N PHE A 151 9.16 32.69 3.50
CA PHE A 151 10.52 32.90 3.01
C PHE A 151 10.74 34.33 2.52
N TRP A 152 9.77 34.92 1.81
CA TRP A 152 9.83 36.32 1.39
C TRP A 152 9.86 37.27 2.58
N LEU A 153 9.01 37.02 3.59
CA LEU A 153 9.02 37.80 4.83
C LEU A 153 10.37 37.69 5.55
N PHE A 154 10.96 36.50 5.58
CA PHE A 154 12.27 36.27 6.17
C PHE A 154 13.39 37.03 5.47
N ILE A 155 13.41 37.03 4.12
CA ILE A 155 14.36 37.85 3.36
C ILE A 155 14.14 39.35 3.62
N LEU A 156 12.88 39.78 3.67
CA LEU A 156 12.56 41.19 3.91
C LEU A 156 12.94 41.63 5.33
N THR A 157 12.88 40.75 6.32
CA THR A 157 13.38 41.05 7.66
C THR A 157 14.90 41.16 7.68
N GLU A 158 15.63 40.25 7.05
CA GLU A 158 17.10 40.27 7.02
C GLU A 158 17.63 41.51 6.28
N THR A 159 17.02 41.86 5.14
CA THR A 159 17.41 43.08 4.40
C THR A 159 17.16 44.37 5.19
N LYS A 160 16.10 44.42 6.01
CA LYS A 160 15.86 45.57 6.90
C LYS A 160 16.91 45.68 7.99
N VAL A 161 17.29 44.57 8.62
CA VAL A 161 18.32 44.54 9.67
C VAL A 161 19.67 45.01 9.12
N ILE A 162 20.10 44.47 7.97
CA ILE A 162 21.36 44.86 7.31
C ILE A 162 21.35 46.36 6.91
N ASN A 163 20.23 46.84 6.38
CA ASN A 163 20.11 48.25 6.01
C ASN A 163 20.16 49.18 7.24
N GLU A 164 19.61 48.77 8.38
CA GLU A 164 19.64 49.56 9.61
C GLU A 164 21.05 49.62 10.22
N GLU A 165 21.83 48.53 10.17
CA GLU A 165 23.23 48.52 10.58
C GLU A 165 24.09 49.45 9.70
N ASN A 166 23.93 49.38 8.37
CA ASN A 166 24.70 50.25 7.45
C ASN A 166 24.40 51.75 7.67
N ASN A 167 23.14 52.11 7.94
CA ASN A 167 22.74 53.49 8.25
C ASN A 167 23.25 53.99 9.62
N LEU A 168 23.62 53.09 10.53
CA LEU A 168 24.26 53.46 11.81
C LEU A 168 25.77 53.65 11.62
N VAL A 169 26.41 52.83 10.79
CA VAL A 169 27.83 52.98 10.46
C VAL A 169 28.09 54.30 9.73
N GLU A 170 27.31 54.65 8.71
CA GLU A 170 27.46 55.92 7.99
C GLU A 170 27.31 57.14 8.91
N ARG A 171 26.32 57.14 9.80
CA ARG A 171 26.13 58.25 10.77
C ARG A 171 27.27 58.38 11.79
N ASN A 172 27.94 57.28 12.13
CA ASN A 172 29.09 57.34 13.03
C ASN A 172 30.34 57.86 12.32
N VAL A 173 30.55 57.49 11.05
CA VAL A 173 31.68 57.98 10.23
C VAL A 173 31.60 59.49 10.04
N ASP A 174 30.42 60.03 9.75
CA ASP A 174 30.24 61.49 9.58
C ASP A 174 30.43 62.30 10.88
N SER A 175 30.42 61.64 12.04
CA SER A 175 30.57 62.29 13.35
C SER A 175 32.02 62.37 13.87
N GLU A 176 32.94 61.61 13.28
CA GLU A 176 34.37 61.61 13.65
C GLU A 176 35.21 62.62 12.86
N ASP A 177 34.66 63.22 11.80
CA ASP A 177 35.35 64.21 10.94
C ASP A 177 35.16 65.69 11.38
N TYR A 178 34.67 65.93 12.61
CA TYR A 178 34.47 67.28 13.18
C TYR A 178 35.22 67.52 14.50
#